data_AF-A0A3D5AG32-F1
#
_entry.id   AF-A0A3D5AG32-F1
#
_cell.length_a   1.000
_cell.length_b   1.000
_cell.length_c   1.000
_cell.angle_alpha   90.00
_cell.angle_beta   90.00
_cell.angle_gamma   90.00
#
_symmetry.space_group_name_H-M   'P 1'
#
loop_
_entity.id
_entity.type
_entity.pdbx_description
1 polymer ?
#
loop_
_entity_poly.entity_id
_entity_poly.type
_entity_poly.pdbx_seq_one_letter_code
_entity_poly.pdbx_strand_id
1 'polypeptide(L)'
;MNLVKAELSRFSSRRFIQVMVVMLLVAFGITIFTVMASSTQPTEEVWQQARAQAASQRAYLEREYNNCITAVTDNRTCEELNPARVVPENYLYGVFHFGRQIKPLLYFLAAFLSLFGYLVMASYIGSELHSGGMTNLLLWRPNRIAVLGAKLAVGLGMLAAISVAFTAIYIGTFWGIANSTGYSGDVTPALWEEIGVLSLKAIAMALVASVVSFAIATVGRHTAAALGALLGYVIVWEGGGRLVTSMIQRGGQGSSEPWFLSSYIGAWFAGEYRYYTGYYDYINEHQSIFWWHSGILFAVLIAGAAAVAFTNFQKRDLA
;
A
#
# COMPACT_ATOMS: atom_id res chain seq x y z
N MET A 1 24.88 -20.37 21.04
CA MET A 1 24.18 -19.08 21.20
C MET A 1 23.50 -18.72 19.87
N ASN A 2 22.17 -18.68 19.82
CA ASN A 2 21.45 -18.50 18.55
C ASN A 2 21.55 -17.05 18.05
N LEU A 3 22.20 -16.83 16.91
CA LEU A 3 22.36 -15.52 16.27
C LEU A 3 21.01 -14.82 16.07
N VAL A 4 20.00 -15.58 15.67
CA VAL A 4 18.62 -15.12 15.46
C VAL A 4 18.01 -14.56 16.75
N LYS A 5 18.21 -15.24 17.89
CA LYS A 5 17.67 -14.82 19.19
C LYS A 5 18.33 -13.53 19.67
N ALA A 6 19.64 -13.38 19.45
CA ALA A 6 20.36 -12.17 19.79
C ALA A 6 19.91 -10.97 18.95
N GLU A 7 19.77 -11.16 17.63
CA GLU A 7 19.29 -10.10 16.73
C GLU A 7 17.84 -9.69 17.02
N LEU A 8 16.98 -10.64 17.40
CA LEU A 8 15.60 -10.36 17.81
C LEU A 8 15.54 -9.40 19.01
N SER A 9 16.31 -9.69 20.06
CA SER A 9 16.39 -8.85 21.25
C SER A 9 16.97 -7.47 20.94
N ARG A 10 17.95 -7.40 20.03
CA ARG A 10 18.58 -6.15 19.62
C ARG A 10 17.65 -5.29 18.77
N PHE A 11 16.78 -5.93 17.96
CA PHE A 11 15.76 -5.24 17.20
C PHE A 11 14.71 -4.61 18.14
N SER A 12 14.17 -5.37 19.09
CA SER A 12 13.13 -4.88 20.00
C SER A 12 13.61 -3.81 20.98
N SER A 13 14.90 -3.83 21.36
CA SER A 13 15.47 -2.86 22.31
C SER A 13 15.85 -1.52 21.68
N ARG A 14 15.74 -1.36 20.35
CA ARG A 14 16.12 -0.11 19.68
C ARG A 14 15.08 0.97 19.88
N ARG A 15 15.52 2.06 20.54
CA ARG A 15 14.70 3.26 20.76
C ARG A 15 14.10 3.81 19.46
N PHE A 16 14.84 3.81 18.36
CA PHE A 16 14.30 4.27 17.08
C PHE A 16 13.10 3.44 16.60
N ILE A 17 13.16 2.12 16.76
CA ILE A 17 12.06 1.22 16.37
C ILE A 17 10.85 1.47 17.26
N GLN A 18 11.07 1.63 18.57
CA GLN A 18 10.00 1.99 19.51
C GLN A 18 9.34 3.33 19.14
N VAL A 19 10.12 4.36 18.81
CA VAL A 19 9.61 5.66 18.36
C VAL A 19 8.81 5.53 17.07
N MET A 20 9.27 4.74 16.10
CA MET A 20 8.53 4.50 14.86
C MET A 20 7.22 3.74 15.10
N VAL A 21 7.21 2.76 16.02
CA VAL A 21 5.98 2.05 16.40
C VAL A 21 5.00 2.99 17.07
N VAL A 22 5.46 3.88 17.96
CA VAL A 22 4.63 4.92 18.58
C VAL A 22 4.08 5.87 17.51
N MET A 23 4.90 6.31 16.55
CA MET A 23 4.46 7.16 15.45
C MET A 23 3.39 6.47 14.58
N LEU A 24 3.55 5.17 14.31
CA LEU A 24 2.55 4.37 13.58
C LEU A 24 1.23 4.28 14.37
N LEU A 25 1.30 4.06 15.69
CA LEU A 25 0.12 4.08 16.57
C LEU A 25 -0.56 5.45 16.61
N VAL A 26 0.21 6.55 16.60
CA VAL A 26 -0.33 7.91 16.53
C VAL A 26 -1.06 8.14 15.21
N ALA A 27 -0.47 7.76 14.09
CA ALA A 27 -1.11 7.86 12.78
C ALA A 27 -2.43 7.06 12.74
N PHE A 28 -2.45 5.86 13.33
CA PHE A 28 -3.66 5.06 13.48
C PHE A 28 -4.69 5.72 14.41
N GLY A 29 -4.24 6.25 15.54
CA GLY A 29 -5.12 6.96 16.48
C GLY A 29 -5.80 8.14 15.82
N ILE A 30 -5.09 8.89 14.97
CA ILE A 30 -5.64 9.98 14.18
C ILE A 30 -6.70 9.46 13.21
N THR A 31 -6.43 8.40 12.43
CA THR A 31 -7.40 7.89 11.46
C THR A 31 -8.67 7.36 12.13
N ILE A 32 -8.51 6.60 13.21
CA ILE A 32 -9.60 6.11 14.07
C ILE A 32 -10.43 7.29 14.60
N PHE A 33 -9.76 8.30 15.17
CA PHE A 33 -10.42 9.48 15.72
C PHE A 33 -11.19 10.23 14.64
N THR A 34 -10.60 10.47 13.47
CA THR A 34 -11.27 11.17 12.37
C THR A 34 -12.50 10.43 11.89
N VAL A 35 -12.43 9.10 11.76
CA VAL A 35 -13.57 8.30 11.30
C VAL A 35 -14.66 8.27 12.37
N MET A 36 -14.30 8.05 13.62
CA MET A 36 -15.24 8.03 14.73
C MET A 36 -15.93 9.39 14.94
N ALA A 37 -15.19 10.50 14.85
CA ALA A 37 -15.75 11.84 14.97
C ALA A 37 -16.67 12.20 13.79
N SER A 38 -16.44 11.60 12.63
CA SER A 38 -17.28 11.80 11.43
C SER A 38 -18.48 10.85 11.34
N SER A 39 -18.58 9.84 12.21
CA SER A 39 -19.61 8.80 12.14
C SER A 39 -20.68 9.01 13.19
N THR A 40 -21.93 9.10 12.75
CA THR A 40 -23.11 9.08 13.62
C THR A 40 -23.94 7.83 13.38
N GLN A 41 -24.62 7.35 14.43
CA GLN A 41 -25.57 6.25 14.27
C GLN A 41 -26.77 6.73 13.43
N PRO A 42 -27.15 6.01 12.37
CA PRO A 42 -28.27 6.41 11.53
C PRO A 42 -29.59 6.25 12.32
N THR A 43 -30.33 7.35 12.45
CA THR A 43 -31.69 7.34 13.02
C THR A 43 -32.69 6.80 11.98
N GLU A 44 -33.89 6.40 12.44
CA GLU A 44 -34.94 5.93 11.52
C GLU A 44 -35.33 7.00 10.49
N GLU A 45 -35.32 8.28 10.87
CA GLU A 45 -35.59 9.39 9.95
C GLU A 45 -34.57 9.46 8.80
N VAL A 46 -33.28 9.26 9.11
CA VAL A 46 -32.21 9.22 8.11
C VAL A 46 -32.40 8.04 7.17
N TRP A 47 -32.83 6.88 7.69
CA TRP A 47 -33.15 5.71 6.86
C TRP A 47 -34.34 5.95 5.92
N GLN A 48 -35.39 6.64 6.40
CA GLN A 48 -36.53 6.98 5.55
C GLN A 48 -36.12 7.93 4.42
N GLN A 49 -35.31 8.95 4.73
CA GLN A 49 -34.77 9.84 3.71
C GLN A 49 -33.87 9.10 2.71
N ALA A 50 -32.99 8.22 3.18
CA ALA A 50 -32.11 7.42 2.35
C ALA A 50 -32.89 6.47 1.42
N ARG A 51 -33.96 5.83 1.92
CA ARG A 51 -34.86 5.00 1.12
C ARG A 51 -35.61 5.81 0.06
N ALA A 52 -36.09 7.00 0.40
CA ALA A 52 -36.76 7.88 -0.54
C ALA A 52 -35.80 8.33 -1.68
N GLN A 53 -34.56 8.69 -1.34
CA GLN A 53 -33.53 9.06 -2.33
C GLN A 53 -33.11 7.86 -3.19
N ALA A 54 -32.95 6.68 -2.60
CA ALA A 54 -32.64 5.47 -3.37
C ALA A 54 -33.79 5.08 -4.31
N ALA A 55 -35.04 5.21 -3.87
CA ALA A 55 -36.21 4.93 -4.70
C ALA A 55 -36.31 5.89 -5.89
N SER A 56 -36.07 7.19 -5.67
CA SER A 56 -36.09 8.18 -6.76
C SER A 56 -34.95 7.95 -7.75
N GLN A 57 -33.74 7.64 -7.27
CA GLN A 57 -32.61 7.32 -8.15
C GLN A 57 -32.84 6.03 -8.93
N ARG A 58 -33.41 4.98 -8.31
CA ARG A 58 -33.78 3.74 -9.02
C ARG A 58 -34.75 4.01 -10.15
N ALA A 59 -35.82 4.75 -9.88
CA ALA A 59 -36.83 5.07 -10.91
C ALA A 59 -36.24 5.92 -12.06
N TYR A 60 -35.23 6.75 -11.78
CA TYR A 60 -34.48 7.45 -12.81
C TYR A 60 -33.61 6.48 -13.63
N LEU A 61 -32.78 5.67 -12.97
CA LEU A 61 -31.88 4.73 -13.64
C LEU A 61 -32.61 3.61 -14.37
N GLU A 62 -33.78 3.17 -13.93
CA GLU A 62 -34.57 2.16 -14.61
C GLU A 62 -35.02 2.65 -15.99
N ARG A 63 -35.37 3.94 -16.13
CA ARG A 63 -35.69 4.55 -17.43
C ARG A 63 -34.47 4.61 -18.34
N GLU A 64 -33.34 5.09 -17.81
CA GLU A 64 -32.09 5.18 -18.56
C GLU A 64 -31.53 3.81 -18.96
N TYR A 65 -31.62 2.82 -18.07
CA TYR A 65 -31.22 1.45 -18.32
C TYR A 65 -32.07 0.83 -19.44
N ASN A 66 -33.40 0.98 -19.38
CA ASN A 66 -34.30 0.50 -20.43
C ASN A 66 -34.01 1.17 -21.79
N ASN A 67 -33.74 2.48 -21.81
CA ASN A 67 -33.32 3.17 -23.03
C ASN A 67 -31.99 2.61 -23.56
N CYS A 68 -31.02 2.36 -22.68
CA CYS A 68 -29.70 1.83 -23.05
C CYS A 68 -29.78 0.43 -23.66
N ILE A 69 -30.48 -0.51 -23.02
CA ILE A 69 -30.60 -1.90 -23.52
C ILE A 69 -31.37 -1.98 -24.84
N THR A 70 -32.26 -1.02 -25.14
CA THR A 70 -32.94 -0.96 -26.43
C THR A 70 -32.08 -0.35 -27.54
N ALA A 71 -31.10 0.49 -27.19
CA ALA A 71 -30.23 1.18 -28.13
C ALA A 71 -28.92 0.41 -28.44
N VAL A 72 -28.48 -0.48 -27.54
CA VAL A 72 -27.17 -1.14 -27.63
C VAL A 72 -27.35 -2.67 -27.67
N THR A 73 -26.64 -3.35 -28.59
CA THR A 73 -26.73 -4.81 -28.77
C THR A 73 -25.90 -5.60 -27.74
N ASP A 74 -24.93 -4.96 -27.08
CA ASP A 74 -24.12 -5.55 -26.00
C ASP A 74 -24.58 -5.04 -24.62
N ASN A 75 -24.98 -5.97 -23.74
CA ASN A 75 -25.52 -5.67 -22.42
C ASN A 75 -24.45 -5.15 -21.44
N ARG A 76 -23.15 -5.43 -21.67
CA ARG A 76 -22.05 -5.02 -20.78
C ARG A 76 -21.91 -3.49 -20.67
N THR A 77 -22.29 -2.77 -21.71
CA THR A 77 -22.21 -1.30 -21.79
C THR A 77 -23.23 -0.63 -20.87
N CYS A 78 -24.33 -1.31 -20.53
CA CYS A 78 -25.41 -0.76 -19.70
C CYS A 78 -25.31 -1.17 -18.21
N GLU A 79 -24.32 -2.00 -17.82
CA GLU A 79 -24.13 -2.48 -16.44
C GLU A 79 -23.90 -1.34 -15.43
N GLU A 80 -23.34 -0.22 -15.88
CA GLU A 80 -23.16 0.99 -15.07
C GLU A 80 -24.49 1.66 -14.68
N LEU A 81 -25.51 1.50 -15.53
CA LEU A 81 -26.86 2.04 -15.32
C LEU A 81 -27.79 1.06 -14.61
N ASN A 82 -27.32 -0.14 -14.26
CA ASN A 82 -28.16 -1.18 -13.66
C ASN A 82 -28.81 -0.68 -12.34
N PRO A 83 -30.15 -0.56 -12.27
CA PRO A 83 -30.85 -0.02 -11.10
C PRO A 83 -30.69 -0.89 -9.84
N ALA A 84 -30.35 -2.18 -9.99
CA ALA A 84 -30.10 -3.09 -8.87
C ALA A 84 -28.89 -2.68 -8.02
N ARG A 85 -28.00 -1.84 -8.55
CA ARG A 85 -26.82 -1.32 -7.83
C ARG A 85 -27.16 -0.22 -6.83
N VAL A 86 -28.37 0.36 -6.90
CA VAL A 86 -28.81 1.44 -6.01
C VAL A 86 -29.40 0.85 -4.74
N VAL A 87 -28.63 0.94 -3.65
CA VAL A 87 -29.04 0.46 -2.34
C VAL A 87 -29.18 1.65 -1.36
N PRO A 88 -30.18 1.66 -0.44
CA PRO A 88 -30.44 2.81 0.45
C PRO A 88 -29.25 3.21 1.32
N GLU A 89 -28.42 2.24 1.69
CA GLU A 89 -27.20 2.37 2.47
C GLU A 89 -26.23 3.39 1.83
N ASN A 90 -26.33 3.59 0.51
CA ASN A 90 -25.47 4.52 -0.23
C ASN A 90 -25.76 5.99 0.08
N TYR A 91 -26.96 6.28 0.60
CA TYR A 91 -27.48 7.62 0.88
C TYR A 91 -27.42 7.96 2.38
N LEU A 92 -26.77 7.11 3.18
CA LEU A 92 -26.45 7.40 4.58
C LEU A 92 -25.24 8.34 4.64
N TYR A 93 -25.50 9.65 4.56
CA TYR A 93 -24.47 10.66 4.73
C TYR A 93 -24.09 10.81 6.21
N GLY A 94 -22.78 10.89 6.50
CA GLY A 94 -22.28 11.01 7.88
C GLY A 94 -22.23 9.70 8.67
N VAL A 95 -22.45 8.55 8.02
CA VAL A 95 -22.35 7.23 8.64
C VAL A 95 -21.13 6.49 8.09
N PHE A 96 -20.32 5.90 8.97
CA PHE A 96 -19.24 5.03 8.54
C PHE A 96 -19.79 3.71 8.00
N HIS A 97 -19.54 3.41 6.72
CA HIS A 97 -19.96 2.18 6.07
C HIS A 97 -18.76 1.26 5.86
N PHE A 98 -18.64 0.21 6.68
CA PHE A 98 -17.46 -0.66 6.70
C PHE A 98 -17.12 -1.23 5.32
N GLY A 99 -18.06 -1.93 4.67
CA GLY A 99 -17.79 -2.62 3.40
C GLY A 99 -17.34 -1.71 2.25
N ARG A 100 -17.66 -0.42 2.30
CA ARG A 100 -17.26 0.57 1.28
C ARG A 100 -15.95 1.25 1.64
N GLN A 101 -15.81 1.67 2.89
CA GLN A 101 -14.72 2.56 3.31
C GLN A 101 -13.48 1.80 3.78
N ILE A 102 -13.58 0.50 4.08
CA ILE A 102 -12.44 -0.30 4.51
C ILE A 102 -11.33 -0.39 3.44
N LYS A 103 -11.68 -0.48 2.15
CA LYS A 103 -10.67 -0.59 1.06
C LYS A 103 -9.77 0.65 0.96
N PRO A 104 -10.31 1.90 0.84
CA PRO A 104 -9.49 3.11 0.93
C PRO A 104 -8.64 3.19 2.20
N LEU A 105 -9.21 2.82 3.35
CA LEU A 105 -8.48 2.79 4.62
C LEU A 105 -7.32 1.79 4.61
N LEU A 106 -7.47 0.65 3.94
CA LEU A 106 -6.40 -0.32 3.74
C LEU A 106 -5.31 0.16 2.78
N TYR A 107 -5.65 0.94 1.75
CA TYR A 107 -4.64 1.59 0.90
C TYR A 107 -3.79 2.58 1.70
N PHE A 108 -4.44 3.37 2.56
CA PHE A 108 -3.74 4.27 3.47
C PHE A 108 -2.83 3.48 4.41
N LEU A 109 -3.35 2.44 5.06
CA LEU A 109 -2.56 1.53 5.90
C LEU A 109 -1.34 0.96 5.15
N ALA A 110 -1.52 0.51 3.91
CA ALA A 110 -0.44 -0.03 3.10
C ALA A 110 0.69 0.98 2.85
N ALA A 111 0.34 2.24 2.60
CA ALA A 111 1.32 3.32 2.45
C ALA A 111 2.10 3.55 3.76
N PHE A 112 1.42 3.61 4.91
CA PHE A 112 2.06 3.77 6.22
C PHE A 112 2.96 2.60 6.57
N LEU A 113 2.50 1.36 6.39
CA LEU A 113 3.32 0.17 6.63
C LEU A 113 4.53 0.12 5.71
N SER A 114 4.39 0.54 4.45
CA SER A 114 5.50 0.59 3.50
C SER A 114 6.55 1.63 3.88
N LEU A 115 6.11 2.82 4.28
CA LEU A 115 7.02 3.86 4.78
C LEU A 115 7.67 3.43 6.10
N PHE A 116 6.89 2.86 7.03
CA PHE A 116 7.39 2.33 8.29
C PHE A 116 8.45 1.24 8.08
N GLY A 117 8.16 0.25 7.24
CA GLY A 117 9.10 -0.83 6.90
C GLY A 117 10.38 -0.29 6.26
N TYR A 118 10.24 0.66 5.33
CA TYR A 118 11.36 1.37 4.73
C TYR A 118 12.25 2.03 5.78
N LEU A 119 11.68 2.88 6.65
CA LEU A 119 12.43 3.65 7.64
C LEU A 119 13.07 2.78 8.72
N VAL A 120 12.33 1.80 9.23
CA VAL A 120 12.81 0.87 10.26
C VAL A 120 13.96 0.04 9.72
N MET A 121 13.84 -0.50 8.50
CA MET A 121 14.88 -1.33 7.93
C MET A 121 16.14 -0.52 7.58
N ALA A 122 15.99 0.70 7.05
CA ALA A 122 17.11 1.64 6.84
C ALA A 122 17.87 1.89 8.15
N SER A 123 17.14 2.19 9.23
CA SER A 123 17.70 2.47 10.54
C SER A 123 18.38 1.25 11.16
N TYR A 124 17.76 0.07 11.02
CA TYR A 124 18.27 -1.16 11.58
C TYR A 124 19.65 -1.53 11.04
N ILE A 125 19.87 -1.43 9.73
CA ILE A 125 21.16 -1.76 9.10
C ILE A 125 22.12 -0.57 9.08
N GLY A 126 21.64 0.61 8.70
CA GLY A 126 22.47 1.79 8.51
C GLY A 126 23.17 2.24 9.79
N SER A 127 22.49 2.17 10.95
CA SER A 127 23.10 2.59 12.22
C SER A 127 24.25 1.66 12.66
N GLU A 128 24.22 0.38 12.30
CA GLU A 128 25.28 -0.56 12.69
C GLU A 128 26.50 -0.50 11.79
N LEU A 129 26.25 -0.27 10.49
CA LEU A 129 27.34 -0.06 9.55
C LEU A 129 28.08 1.24 9.85
N HIS A 130 27.35 2.29 10.21
CA HIS A 130 27.94 3.57 10.60
C HIS A 130 28.74 3.49 11.91
N SER A 131 28.26 2.74 12.91
CA SER A 131 28.92 2.63 14.23
C SER A 131 30.05 1.61 14.29
N GLY A 132 30.32 0.86 13.23
CA GLY A 132 31.29 -0.24 13.25
C GLY A 132 30.83 -1.47 14.04
N GLY A 133 29.55 -1.52 14.47
CA GLY A 133 29.02 -2.70 15.18
C GLY A 133 29.08 -3.96 14.33
N MET A 134 28.94 -3.82 13.01
CA MET A 134 29.03 -4.94 12.06
C MET A 134 30.46 -5.48 11.94
N THR A 135 31.48 -4.62 11.96
CA THR A 135 32.89 -5.05 11.85
C THR A 135 33.33 -5.80 13.10
N ASN A 136 32.92 -5.34 14.28
CA ASN A 136 33.17 -6.05 15.53
C ASN A 136 32.54 -7.46 15.54
N LEU A 137 31.33 -7.62 15.01
CA LEU A 137 30.67 -8.93 14.92
C LEU A 137 31.42 -9.89 13.98
N LEU A 138 31.97 -9.37 12.87
CA LEU A 138 32.71 -10.17 11.89
C LEU A 138 34.05 -10.69 12.41
N LEU A 139 34.67 -10.03 13.41
CA LEU A 139 35.87 -10.54 14.08
C LEU A 139 35.62 -11.91 14.73
N TRP A 140 34.44 -12.07 15.32
CA TRP A 140 34.06 -13.30 16.02
C TRP A 140 33.34 -14.30 15.11
N ARG A 141 32.75 -13.85 14.01
CA ARG A 141 32.02 -14.70 13.07
C ARG A 141 32.26 -14.24 11.62
N PRO A 142 33.29 -14.76 10.92
CA PRO A 142 33.75 -14.23 9.64
C PRO A 142 32.82 -14.53 8.44
N ASN A 143 31.66 -15.16 8.65
CA ASN A 143 30.74 -15.48 7.56
C ASN A 143 29.81 -14.30 7.24
N ARG A 144 30.30 -13.39 6.41
CA ARG A 144 29.65 -12.13 6.01
C ARG A 144 28.25 -12.31 5.44
N ILE A 145 28.06 -13.27 4.54
CA ILE A 145 26.79 -13.55 3.87
C ILE A 145 25.77 -14.06 4.89
N ALA A 146 26.18 -15.01 5.73
CA ALA A 146 25.29 -15.57 6.74
C ALA A 146 24.86 -14.51 7.77
N VAL A 147 25.77 -13.59 8.14
CA VAL A 147 25.46 -12.47 9.05
C VAL A 147 24.47 -11.50 8.42
N LEU A 148 24.73 -11.03 7.20
CA LEU A 148 23.84 -10.09 6.51
C LEU A 148 22.48 -10.71 6.21
N GLY A 149 22.45 -11.98 5.77
CA GLY A 149 21.23 -12.72 5.50
C GLY A 149 20.40 -13.00 6.74
N ALA A 150 21.03 -13.39 7.86
CA ALA A 150 20.31 -13.54 9.13
C ALA A 150 19.70 -12.21 9.59
N LYS A 151 20.42 -11.09 9.38
CA LYS A 151 19.95 -9.76 9.74
C LYS A 151 18.74 -9.33 8.91
N LEU A 152 18.82 -9.52 7.60
CA LEU A 152 17.69 -9.28 6.70
C LEU A 152 16.50 -10.15 7.07
N ALA A 153 16.71 -11.46 7.30
CA ALA A 153 15.65 -12.39 7.65
C ALA A 153 14.96 -12.04 8.97
N VAL A 154 15.71 -11.70 10.03
CA VAL A 154 15.14 -11.28 11.32
C VAL A 154 14.40 -9.95 11.18
N GLY A 155 14.97 -8.97 10.46
CA GLY A 155 14.32 -7.69 10.22
C GLY A 155 13.01 -7.85 9.46
N LEU A 156 12.99 -8.64 8.38
CA LEU A 156 11.78 -8.92 7.61
C LEU A 156 10.76 -9.73 8.42
N GLY A 157 11.19 -10.72 9.19
CA GLY A 157 10.30 -11.52 10.04
C GLY A 157 9.59 -10.67 11.10
N MET A 158 10.33 -9.77 11.76
CA MET A 158 9.76 -8.82 12.71
C MET A 158 8.81 -7.82 12.03
N LEU A 159 9.21 -7.26 10.88
CA LEU A 159 8.36 -6.33 10.14
C LEU A 159 7.09 -7.01 9.61
N ALA A 160 7.16 -8.26 9.18
CA ALA A 160 6.00 -9.05 8.79
C ALA A 160 5.06 -9.27 9.98
N ALA A 161 5.60 -9.68 11.14
CA ALA A 161 4.80 -9.88 12.35
C ALA A 161 4.13 -8.58 12.82
N ILE A 162 4.87 -7.46 12.83
CA ILE A 162 4.32 -6.14 13.16
C ILE A 162 3.24 -5.75 12.14
N SER A 163 3.50 -5.90 10.84
CA SER A 163 2.52 -5.56 9.80
C SER A 163 1.24 -6.37 9.92
N VAL A 164 1.35 -7.68 10.14
CA VAL A 164 0.18 -8.56 10.38
C VAL A 164 -0.60 -8.12 11.61
N ALA A 165 0.09 -7.88 12.73
CA ALA A 165 -0.56 -7.45 13.97
C ALA A 165 -1.27 -6.11 13.80
N PHE A 166 -0.60 -5.12 13.21
CA PHE A 166 -1.19 -3.80 12.95
C PHE A 166 -2.36 -3.88 11.99
N THR A 167 -2.27 -4.67 10.91
CA THR A 167 -3.40 -4.85 9.98
C THR A 167 -4.59 -5.52 10.66
N ALA A 168 -4.37 -6.56 11.46
CA ALA A 168 -5.44 -7.22 12.20
C ALA A 168 -6.12 -6.28 13.21
N ILE A 169 -5.33 -5.53 13.98
CA ILE A 169 -5.84 -4.52 14.92
C ILE A 169 -6.61 -3.43 14.18
N TYR A 170 -6.09 -2.94 13.04
CA TYR A 170 -6.72 -1.88 12.24
C TYR A 170 -8.10 -2.32 11.74
N ILE A 171 -8.18 -3.48 11.07
CA ILE A 171 -9.43 -4.03 10.56
C ILE A 171 -10.41 -4.29 11.71
N GLY A 172 -9.95 -4.91 12.80
CA GLY A 172 -10.78 -5.17 13.98
C GLY A 172 -11.33 -3.89 14.60
N THR A 173 -10.54 -2.82 14.62
CA THR A 173 -10.98 -1.51 15.14
C THR A 173 -12.05 -0.89 14.26
N PHE A 174 -11.88 -0.86 12.94
CA PHE A 174 -12.91 -0.32 12.03
C PHE A 174 -14.17 -1.16 12.01
N TRP A 175 -14.04 -2.48 12.14
CA TRP A 175 -15.19 -3.36 12.33
C TRP A 175 -15.91 -3.05 13.64
N GLY A 176 -15.17 -2.82 14.73
CA GLY A 176 -15.72 -2.37 16.01
C GLY A 176 -16.44 -1.02 15.93
N ILE A 177 -15.87 -0.04 15.22
CA ILE A 177 -16.49 1.27 14.97
C ILE A 177 -17.79 1.11 14.16
N ALA A 178 -17.78 0.27 13.14
CA ALA A 178 -18.97 0.01 12.33
C ALA A 178 -20.12 -0.61 13.13
N ASN A 179 -19.81 -1.40 14.16
CA ASN A 179 -20.81 -1.99 15.05
C ASN A 179 -21.27 -1.05 16.17
N SER A 180 -20.46 -0.06 16.55
CA SER A 180 -20.77 0.84 17.65
C SER A 180 -21.39 2.16 17.21
N THR A 181 -20.82 2.84 16.20
CA THR A 181 -21.26 4.16 15.76
C THR A 181 -21.58 4.24 14.26
N GLY A 182 -21.25 3.21 13.50
CA GLY A 182 -21.45 3.17 12.05
C GLY A 182 -22.51 2.15 11.61
N TYR A 183 -22.31 1.67 10.38
CA TYR A 183 -23.09 0.62 9.75
C TYR A 183 -22.13 -0.44 9.16
N SER A 184 -22.21 -1.67 9.67
CA SER A 184 -21.40 -2.79 9.17
C SER A 184 -21.85 -3.23 7.78
N GLY A 185 -23.15 -3.11 7.48
CA GLY A 185 -23.79 -3.64 6.27
C GLY A 185 -23.71 -5.16 6.15
N ASP A 186 -24.02 -5.65 4.96
CA ASP A 186 -23.91 -7.06 4.61
C ASP A 186 -22.45 -7.45 4.40
N VAL A 187 -21.81 -7.90 5.47
CA VAL A 187 -20.43 -8.41 5.42
C VAL A 187 -20.46 -9.82 4.86
N THR A 188 -20.33 -9.94 3.53
CA THR A 188 -20.30 -11.23 2.84
C THR A 188 -18.95 -11.93 2.98
N PRO A 189 -18.88 -13.27 2.81
CA PRO A 189 -17.60 -13.99 2.75
C PRO A 189 -16.65 -13.45 1.67
N ALA A 190 -17.21 -13.02 0.52
CA ALA A 190 -16.44 -12.42 -0.57
C ALA A 190 -15.74 -11.12 -0.14
N LEU A 191 -16.39 -10.27 0.65
CA LEU A 191 -15.76 -9.06 1.16
C LEU A 191 -14.58 -9.37 2.08
N TRP A 192 -14.68 -10.40 2.93
CA TRP A 192 -13.57 -10.82 3.79
C TRP A 192 -12.40 -11.38 2.98
N GLU A 193 -12.68 -12.13 1.92
CA GLU A 193 -11.65 -12.60 0.99
C GLU A 193 -10.92 -11.42 0.33
N GLU A 194 -11.65 -10.42 -0.17
CA GLU A 194 -11.06 -9.20 -0.75
C GLU A 194 -10.21 -8.42 0.26
N ILE A 195 -10.69 -8.27 1.50
CA ILE A 195 -9.94 -7.65 2.60
C ILE A 195 -8.66 -8.44 2.89
N GLY A 196 -8.74 -9.78 2.91
CA GLY A 196 -7.60 -10.66 3.12
C GLY A 196 -6.54 -10.52 2.03
N VAL A 197 -6.96 -10.57 0.77
CA VAL A 197 -6.07 -10.38 -0.39
C VAL A 197 -5.43 -8.99 -0.37
N LEU A 198 -6.22 -7.95 -0.08
CA LEU A 198 -5.71 -6.58 0.01
C LEU A 198 -4.71 -6.41 1.16
N SER A 199 -4.97 -7.03 2.31
CA SER A 199 -4.08 -7.05 3.46
C SER A 199 -2.74 -7.73 3.13
N LEU A 200 -2.78 -8.88 2.45
CA LEU A 200 -1.58 -9.57 1.99
C LEU A 200 -0.77 -8.71 1.02
N LYS A 201 -1.44 -8.04 0.07
CA LYS A 201 -0.81 -7.10 -0.86
C LYS A 201 -0.15 -5.92 -0.15
N ALA A 202 -0.78 -5.39 0.90
CA ALA A 202 -0.25 -4.30 1.72
C ALA A 202 1.02 -4.74 2.49
N ILE A 203 0.97 -5.90 3.14
CA ILE A 203 2.12 -6.47 3.86
C ILE A 203 3.26 -6.77 2.89
N ALA A 204 2.97 -7.36 1.73
CA ALA A 204 3.97 -7.64 0.71
C ALA A 204 4.66 -6.36 0.24
N MET A 205 3.91 -5.29 0.00
CA MET A 205 4.48 -3.99 -0.39
C MET A 205 5.40 -3.41 0.70
N ALA A 206 5.02 -3.56 1.97
CA ALA A 206 5.86 -3.13 3.08
C ALA A 206 7.18 -3.91 3.16
N LEU A 207 7.16 -5.20 2.87
CA LEU A 207 8.37 -6.02 2.80
C LEU A 207 9.25 -5.67 1.60
N VAL A 208 8.65 -5.42 0.42
CA VAL A 208 9.38 -4.92 -0.77
C VAL A 208 10.13 -3.63 -0.42
N ALA A 209 9.41 -2.65 0.14
CA ALA A 209 10.00 -1.37 0.55
C ALA A 209 11.12 -1.55 1.59
N SER A 210 10.95 -2.50 2.51
CA SER A 210 11.96 -2.84 3.52
C SER A 210 13.23 -3.42 2.89
N VAL A 211 13.12 -4.35 1.93
CA VAL A 211 14.29 -4.93 1.23
C VAL A 211 15.04 -3.86 0.43
N VAL A 212 14.31 -3.00 -0.30
CA VAL A 212 14.91 -1.91 -1.07
C VAL A 212 15.66 -0.96 -0.13
N SER A 213 15.03 -0.58 0.98
CA SER A 213 15.66 0.27 2.00
C SER A 213 16.91 -0.36 2.61
N PHE A 214 16.82 -1.65 2.96
CA PHE A 214 17.96 -2.41 3.48
C PHE A 214 19.15 -2.35 2.52
N ALA A 215 18.90 -2.57 1.23
CA ALA A 215 19.94 -2.58 0.23
C ALA A 215 20.61 -1.21 0.07
N ILE A 216 19.81 -0.15 -0.04
CA ILE A 216 20.33 1.22 -0.18
C ILE A 216 21.14 1.61 1.07
N ALA A 217 20.61 1.35 2.27
CA ALA A 217 21.31 1.64 3.52
C ALA A 217 22.57 0.78 3.70
N THR A 218 22.60 -0.45 3.17
CA THR A 218 23.80 -1.29 3.16
C THR A 218 24.89 -0.71 2.27
N VAL A 219 24.53 -0.30 1.04
CA VAL A 219 25.47 0.31 0.08
C VAL A 219 25.98 1.65 0.58
N GLY A 220 25.10 2.48 1.15
CA GLY A 220 25.45 3.79 1.69
C GLY A 220 26.15 3.75 3.04
N ARG A 221 26.06 2.64 3.81
CA ARG A 221 26.56 2.49 5.19
C ARG A 221 25.97 3.50 6.21
N HIS A 222 24.92 4.22 5.85
CA HIS A 222 24.23 5.14 6.74
C HIS A 222 22.74 5.27 6.39
N THR A 223 21.93 5.64 7.38
CA THR A 223 20.47 5.78 7.25
C THR A 223 20.07 6.90 6.29
N ALA A 224 20.87 7.97 6.26
CA ALA A 224 20.63 9.12 5.39
C ALA A 224 20.69 8.79 3.90
N ALA A 225 21.39 7.72 3.49
CA ALA A 225 21.46 7.30 2.08
C ALA A 225 20.10 6.78 1.62
N ALA A 226 19.46 5.95 2.45
CA ALA A 226 18.11 5.46 2.17
C ALA A 226 17.11 6.63 2.16
N LEU A 227 17.12 7.49 3.19
CA LEU A 227 16.22 8.65 3.21
C LEU A 227 16.40 9.56 1.99
N GLY A 228 17.65 9.88 1.62
CA GLY A 228 17.96 10.68 0.45
C GLY A 228 17.54 10.02 -0.86
N ALA A 229 17.73 8.71 -1.00
CA ALA A 229 17.30 7.96 -2.18
C ALA A 229 15.76 7.92 -2.31
N LEU A 230 15.05 7.72 -1.20
CA LEU A 230 13.59 7.76 -1.18
C LEU A 230 13.07 9.13 -1.61
N LEU A 231 13.56 10.20 -0.97
CA LEU A 231 13.13 11.57 -1.28
C LEU A 231 13.52 11.96 -2.70
N GLY A 232 14.73 11.63 -3.13
CA GLY A 232 15.19 11.86 -4.50
C GLY A 232 14.30 11.18 -5.52
N TYR A 233 13.95 9.91 -5.30
CA TYR A 233 13.05 9.19 -6.21
C TYR A 233 11.64 9.78 -6.22
N VAL A 234 11.02 9.95 -5.06
CA VAL A 234 9.62 10.41 -4.97
C VAL A 234 9.46 11.83 -5.47
N ILE A 235 10.37 12.74 -5.12
CA ILE A 235 10.22 14.16 -5.49
C ILE A 235 10.70 14.39 -6.92
N VAL A 236 11.90 13.90 -7.26
CA VAL A 236 12.52 14.22 -8.55
C VAL A 236 11.96 13.34 -9.65
N TRP A 237 11.88 12.03 -9.45
CA TRP A 237 11.44 11.09 -10.48
C TRP A 237 9.92 11.01 -10.57
N GLU A 238 9.24 10.64 -9.48
CA GLU A 238 7.78 10.50 -9.47
C GLU A 238 7.07 11.86 -9.63
N GLY A 239 7.47 12.87 -8.86
CA GLY A 239 6.90 14.21 -8.99
C GLY A 239 7.40 14.97 -10.22
N GLY A 240 8.70 15.29 -10.23
CA GLY A 240 9.33 16.10 -11.27
C GLY A 240 9.30 15.43 -12.65
N GLY A 241 9.58 14.12 -12.71
CA GLY A 241 9.55 13.36 -13.95
C GLY A 241 8.16 13.34 -14.59
N ARG A 242 7.08 13.14 -13.81
CA ARG A 242 5.69 13.24 -14.31
C ARG A 242 5.36 14.63 -14.86
N LEU A 243 5.82 15.68 -14.18
CA LEU A 243 5.63 17.05 -14.66
C LEU A 243 6.37 17.26 -15.99
N VAL A 244 7.62 16.83 -16.10
CA VAL A 244 8.40 16.96 -17.34
C VAL A 244 7.81 16.13 -18.47
N THR A 245 7.44 14.87 -18.22
CA THR A 245 6.84 14.02 -19.26
C THR A 245 5.49 14.55 -19.70
N SER A 246 4.66 15.06 -18.79
CA SER A 246 3.38 15.68 -19.16
C SER A 246 3.55 16.96 -20.01
N MET A 247 4.66 17.69 -19.85
CA MET A 247 4.99 18.83 -20.73
C MET A 247 5.46 18.38 -22.12
N ILE A 248 6.35 17.38 -22.17
CA ILE A 248 6.88 16.83 -23.43
C ILE A 248 5.78 16.15 -24.25
N GLN A 249 4.88 15.42 -23.58
CA GLN A 249 3.82 14.64 -24.23
C GLN A 249 2.71 15.49 -24.84
N ARG A 250 2.64 16.80 -24.55
CA ARG A 250 1.83 17.75 -25.33
C ARG A 250 2.27 17.85 -26.79
N GLY A 251 3.49 17.41 -27.13
CA GLY A 251 4.09 17.48 -28.46
C GLY A 251 3.96 16.24 -29.35
N GLY A 252 3.44 15.10 -28.86
CA GLY A 252 3.13 13.93 -29.71
C GLY A 252 3.54 12.56 -29.16
N GLN A 253 2.53 11.70 -28.98
CA GLN A 253 2.53 10.25 -28.77
C GLN A 253 3.16 9.63 -27.49
N GLY A 254 2.32 8.86 -26.77
CA GLY A 254 2.72 7.90 -25.75
C GLY A 254 2.35 8.31 -24.32
N SER A 255 1.91 7.33 -23.53
CA SER A 255 1.71 7.49 -22.09
C SER A 255 3.04 7.34 -21.35
N SER A 256 3.31 8.21 -20.37
CA SER A 256 4.48 8.04 -19.49
C SER A 256 4.18 7.14 -18.28
N GLU A 257 2.94 6.70 -18.11
CA GLU A 257 2.52 5.89 -16.95
C GLU A 257 3.38 4.63 -16.71
N PRO A 258 3.84 3.87 -17.72
CA PRO A 258 4.68 2.69 -17.51
C PRO A 258 6.07 2.96 -16.92
N TRP A 259 6.53 4.21 -16.86
CA TRP A 259 7.84 4.60 -16.33
C TRP A 259 7.82 4.95 -14.84
N PHE A 260 6.64 5.01 -14.24
CA PHE A 260 6.43 5.42 -12.86
C PHE A 260 6.02 4.23 -12.00
N LEU A 261 6.72 4.05 -10.88
CA LEU A 261 6.43 2.97 -9.92
C LEU A 261 5.05 3.16 -9.29
N SER A 262 4.60 4.40 -9.12
CA SER A 262 3.24 4.70 -8.65
C SER A 262 2.13 4.06 -9.49
N SER A 263 2.30 3.94 -10.81
CA SER A 263 1.35 3.24 -11.70
C SER A 263 1.29 1.75 -11.40
N TYR A 264 2.44 1.11 -11.17
CA TYR A 264 2.51 -0.30 -10.77
C TYR A 264 1.95 -0.52 -9.37
N ILE A 265 2.17 0.41 -8.44
CA ILE A 265 1.55 0.37 -7.10
C ILE A 265 0.03 0.46 -7.23
N GLY A 266 -0.48 1.37 -8.08
CA GLY A 266 -1.91 1.46 -8.40
C GLY A 266 -2.45 0.13 -8.95
N ALA A 267 -1.80 -0.44 -9.95
CA ALA A 267 -2.16 -1.74 -10.54
C ALA A 267 -2.10 -2.89 -9.54
N TRP A 268 -1.13 -2.89 -8.62
CA TRP A 268 -0.98 -3.91 -7.59
C TRP A 268 -2.22 -3.97 -6.69
N PHE A 269 -2.70 -2.82 -6.25
CA PHE A 269 -3.84 -2.70 -5.35
C PHE A 269 -5.19 -2.80 -6.06
N ALA A 270 -5.37 -2.06 -7.16
CA ALA A 270 -6.63 -2.02 -7.90
C ALA A 270 -6.86 -3.23 -8.81
N GLY A 271 -5.83 -4.05 -9.07
CA GLY A 271 -5.89 -5.19 -9.99
C GLY A 271 -5.47 -4.82 -11.42
N GLU A 272 -5.82 -3.62 -11.85
CA GLU A 272 -5.52 -3.07 -13.16
C GLU A 272 -5.36 -1.55 -13.05
N TYR A 273 -4.38 -0.99 -13.75
CA TYR A 273 -4.24 0.45 -13.96
C TYR A 273 -4.31 0.76 -15.45
N ARG A 274 -5.40 1.40 -15.87
CA ARG A 274 -5.66 1.76 -17.27
C ARG A 274 -5.10 3.14 -17.56
N TYR A 275 -4.36 3.25 -18.65
CA TYR A 275 -3.82 4.51 -19.14
C TYR A 275 -4.04 4.66 -20.65
N TYR A 276 -4.15 5.90 -21.10
CA TYR A 276 -4.43 6.25 -22.49
C TYR A 276 -3.13 6.40 -23.27
N THR A 277 -3.05 5.83 -24.47
CA THR A 277 -1.86 5.89 -25.33
C THR A 277 -1.94 6.90 -26.48
N GLY A 278 -3.15 7.39 -26.79
CA GLY A 278 -3.43 8.34 -27.88
C GLY A 278 -3.83 9.74 -27.41
N TYR A 279 -3.57 10.75 -28.24
CA TYR A 279 -3.87 12.17 -27.96
C TYR A 279 -5.34 12.56 -28.23
N TYR A 280 -6.06 11.79 -29.07
CA TYR A 280 -7.42 12.13 -29.51
C TYR A 280 -8.44 10.98 -29.47
N ASP A 281 -8.03 9.73 -29.29
CA ASP A 281 -8.97 8.61 -29.19
C ASP A 281 -9.20 8.27 -27.71
N TYR A 282 -10.03 9.08 -27.06
CA TYR A 282 -10.47 8.87 -25.68
C TYR A 282 -11.42 7.67 -25.53
N ILE A 283 -11.83 7.04 -26.64
CA ILE A 283 -13.00 6.17 -26.68
C ILE A 283 -12.59 4.69 -26.77
N ASN A 284 -11.45 4.33 -27.38
CA ASN A 284 -11.16 2.91 -27.63
C ASN A 284 -9.72 2.40 -27.41
N GLU A 285 -8.69 3.25 -27.27
CA GLU A 285 -7.30 2.77 -27.10
C GLU A 285 -6.76 3.02 -25.68
N HIS A 286 -6.94 2.03 -24.82
CA HIS A 286 -6.33 1.97 -23.50
C HIS A 286 -5.33 0.84 -23.42
N GLN A 287 -4.24 1.08 -22.70
CA GLN A 287 -3.36 0.02 -22.25
C GLN A 287 -3.48 -0.14 -20.74
N SER A 288 -3.19 -1.35 -20.28
CA SER A 288 -3.45 -1.75 -18.90
C SER A 288 -2.22 -2.36 -18.27
N ILE A 289 -1.83 -1.81 -17.11
CA ILE A 289 -0.88 -2.46 -16.23
C ILE A 289 -1.70 -3.37 -15.30
N PHE A 290 -1.64 -4.67 -15.52
CA PHE A 290 -2.21 -5.65 -14.59
C PHE A 290 -1.34 -5.86 -13.34
N TRP A 291 -1.96 -6.30 -12.24
CA TRP A 291 -1.31 -6.57 -10.96
C TRP A 291 -0.10 -7.52 -11.05
N TRP A 292 -0.11 -8.48 -11.98
CA TRP A 292 0.99 -9.44 -12.14
C TRP A 292 2.25 -8.78 -12.71
N HIS A 293 2.11 -7.76 -13.56
CA HIS A 293 3.26 -6.96 -14.01
C HIS A 293 3.94 -6.27 -12.83
N SER A 294 3.15 -5.70 -11.91
CA SER A 294 3.66 -5.12 -10.66
C SER A 294 4.33 -6.18 -9.79
N GLY A 295 3.76 -7.37 -9.69
CA GLY A 295 4.37 -8.50 -8.98
C GLY A 295 5.75 -8.87 -9.52
N ILE A 296 5.90 -8.97 -10.84
CA ILE A 296 7.19 -9.22 -11.49
C ILE A 296 8.16 -8.09 -11.21
N LEU A 297 7.74 -6.83 -11.37
CA LEU A 297 8.58 -5.67 -11.10
C LEU A 297 9.09 -5.68 -9.65
N PHE A 298 8.22 -5.93 -8.67
CA PHE A 298 8.60 -6.00 -7.26
C PHE A 298 9.54 -7.17 -6.96
N ALA A 299 9.34 -8.33 -7.59
CA ALA A 299 10.25 -9.46 -7.46
C ALA A 299 11.64 -9.12 -8.03
N VAL A 300 11.70 -8.46 -9.18
CA VAL A 300 12.96 -7.98 -9.79
C VAL A 300 13.63 -6.94 -8.89
N LEU A 301 12.88 -6.00 -8.32
CA LEU A 301 13.41 -5.01 -7.38
C LEU A 301 13.97 -5.67 -6.11
N ILE A 302 13.27 -6.64 -5.53
CA ILE A 302 13.77 -7.41 -4.37
C ILE A 302 15.06 -8.14 -4.74
N ALA A 303 15.06 -8.89 -5.84
CA ALA A 303 16.20 -9.70 -6.26
C ALA A 303 17.42 -8.83 -6.59
N GLY A 304 17.21 -7.74 -7.34
CA GLY A 304 18.26 -6.78 -7.69
C GLY A 304 18.82 -6.06 -6.46
N ALA A 305 17.94 -5.56 -5.57
CA ALA A 305 18.34 -4.88 -4.34
C ALA A 305 19.15 -5.82 -3.43
N ALA A 306 18.68 -7.06 -3.23
CA ALA A 306 19.42 -8.06 -2.47
C ALA A 306 20.77 -8.37 -3.13
N ALA A 307 20.80 -8.66 -4.43
CA ALA A 307 22.05 -8.95 -5.13
C ALA A 307 23.09 -7.81 -4.99
N VAL A 308 22.66 -6.56 -5.17
CA VAL A 308 23.52 -5.38 -4.98
C VAL A 308 24.03 -5.28 -3.54
N ALA A 309 23.16 -5.44 -2.55
CA ALA A 309 23.55 -5.35 -1.14
C ALA A 309 24.59 -6.41 -0.76
N PHE A 310 24.34 -7.68 -1.11
CA PHE A 310 25.21 -8.78 -0.74
C PHE A 310 26.55 -8.75 -1.50
N THR A 311 26.54 -8.42 -2.79
CA THR A 311 27.78 -8.31 -3.58
C THR A 311 28.64 -7.14 -3.13
N ASN A 312 28.05 -5.99 -2.80
CA ASN A 312 28.78 -4.84 -2.28
C ASN A 312 29.43 -5.16 -0.92
N PHE A 313 28.67 -5.80 -0.03
CA PHE A 313 29.13 -6.19 1.31
C PHE A 313 30.25 -7.25 1.27
N GLN A 314 30.26 -8.12 0.26
CA GLN A 314 31.37 -9.06 0.04
C GLN A 314 32.63 -8.38 -0.47
N LYS A 315 32.53 -7.50 -1.48
CA LYS A 315 33.68 -6.96 -2.20
C LYS A 315 34.44 -5.88 -1.44
N ARG A 316 33.75 -4.98 -0.74
CA ARG A 316 34.34 -3.71 -0.23
C ARG A 316 35.14 -3.81 1.06
N ASP A 317 35.13 -4.97 1.73
CA ASP A 317 35.90 -5.19 2.96
C ASP A 317 37.06 -6.19 2.73
N LEU A 318 37.45 -6.41 1.46
CA LEU A 318 38.67 -7.12 1.06
C LEU A 318 39.80 -6.16 0.64
N ALA A 319 39.59 -4.85 0.76
CA ALA A 319 40.54 -3.78 0.43
C ALA A 319 40.91 -2.97 1.67
#